data_AF-A0A7V8X1X3-F1
#
_entry.id   AF-A0A7V8X1X3-F1
#
_cell.length_a   1.000
_cell.length_b   1.000
_cell.length_c   1.000
_cell.angle_alpha   90.00
_cell.angle_beta   90.00
_cell.angle_gamma   90.00
#
_symmetry.space_group_name_H-M   'P 1'
#
loop_
_entity.id
_entity.type
_entity.pdbx_description
1 polymer ?
#
loop_
_entity_poly.entity_id
_entity_poly.type
_entity_poly.pdbx_seq_one_letter_code
_entity_poly.pdbx_strand_id
1 'polypeptide(L)'
;MSARRLVRVSEAFFLQLDQQLGQDRGRNGEASATDFLVVDLPAVVERFATDFDELAEAVDGVAEVRMLVNTGRVVRAFAVFGLLVDDGSVELIGVEVDTD
;
A
#
# COMPACT_ATOMS: atom_id res chain seq x y z
N MET A 1 -8.30 15.42 15.33
CA MET A 1 -7.23 15.43 14.32
C MET A 1 -6.12 14.55 14.85
N SER A 2 -5.93 13.35 14.29
CA SER A 2 -4.75 12.54 14.61
C SER A 2 -3.52 13.24 14.02
N ALA A 3 -2.38 13.17 14.72
CA ALA A 3 -1.15 13.75 14.19
C ALA A 3 -0.71 12.96 12.96
N ARG A 4 -0.31 13.65 11.88
CA ARG A 4 0.18 13.01 10.66
C ARG A 4 1.36 12.10 10.99
N ARG A 5 1.26 10.82 10.68
CA ARG A 5 2.32 9.82 10.90
C ARG A 5 3.34 9.86 9.75
N LEU A 6 4.60 9.57 10.08
CA LEU A 6 5.60 9.25 9.08
C LEU A 6 5.27 7.89 8.47
N VAL A 7 5.33 7.77 7.14
CA VAL A 7 5.10 6.50 6.44
C VAL A 7 6.37 6.09 5.72
N ARG A 8 6.78 4.84 5.93
CA ARG A 8 7.92 4.20 5.25
C ARG A 8 7.40 3.03 4.43
N VAL A 9 8.12 2.68 3.37
CA VAL A 9 7.78 1.53 2.52
C VAL A 9 8.88 0.50 2.69
N SER A 10 8.50 -0.71 3.08
CA SER A 10 9.44 -1.81 3.29
C SER A 10 9.99 -2.36 1.98
N GLU A 11 11.12 -3.06 2.05
CA GLU A 11 11.64 -3.81 0.89
C GLU A 11 10.68 -4.91 0.42
N ALA A 12 9.99 -5.57 1.36
CA ALA A 12 9.02 -6.62 1.07
C ALA A 12 7.87 -6.12 0.18
N PHE A 13 7.38 -4.90 0.44
CA PHE A 13 6.38 -4.25 -0.41
C PHE A 13 6.85 -4.13 -1.87
N PHE A 14 8.09 -3.67 -2.09
CA PHE A 14 8.62 -3.50 -3.45
C PHE A 14 8.76 -4.85 -4.16
N LEU A 15 9.28 -5.86 -3.47
CA LEU A 15 9.42 -7.22 -4.01
C LEU A 15 8.08 -7.82 -4.42
N GLN A 16 7.03 -7.65 -3.59
CA GLN A 16 5.69 -8.13 -3.90
C GLN A 16 5.07 -7.40 -5.07
N LEU A 17 5.23 -6.07 -5.15
CA LEU A 17 4.71 -5.28 -6.26
C LEU A 17 5.36 -5.68 -7.59
N ASP A 18 6.69 -5.83 -7.60
CA ASP A 18 7.46 -6.25 -8.76
C ASP A 18 7.07 -7.67 -9.22
N GLN A 19 6.78 -8.58 -8.29
CA GLN A 19 6.34 -9.95 -8.62
C GLN A 19 4.97 -9.98 -9.31
N GLN A 20 4.10 -9.01 -9.00
CA GLN A 20 2.72 -8.98 -9.50
C GLN A 20 2.59 -8.19 -10.81
N LEU A 21 3.26 -7.04 -10.92
CA LEU A 21 3.14 -6.14 -12.08
C LEU A 21 4.33 -6.17 -13.02
N GLY A 22 5.49 -6.63 -12.55
CA GLY A 22 6.75 -6.54 -13.29
C GLY A 22 7.30 -5.11 -13.40
N GLN A 23 8.53 -5.00 -13.93
CA GLN A 23 9.24 -3.72 -14.03
C GLN A 23 8.77 -2.86 -15.21
N ASP A 24 8.39 -3.51 -16.30
CA ASP A 24 7.97 -2.89 -17.55
C ASP A 24 6.45 -3.06 -17.77
N ARG A 25 5.86 -2.15 -18.54
CA ARG A 25 4.46 -2.27 -18.95
C ARG A 25 4.25 -3.52 -19.80
N GLY A 26 3.12 -4.18 -19.58
CA GLY A 26 2.74 -5.35 -20.35
C GLY A 26 2.41 -5.02 -21.81
N ARG A 27 2.40 -6.06 -22.65
CA ARG A 27 2.20 -5.92 -24.11
C ARG A 27 0.82 -5.39 -24.49
N ASN A 28 -0.18 -5.50 -23.62
CA ASN A 28 -1.54 -5.05 -23.85
C ASN A 28 -1.86 -3.75 -23.09
N GLY A 29 -0.85 -3.09 -22.52
CA GLY A 29 -1.00 -1.85 -21.75
C GLY A 29 -1.18 -2.06 -20.25
N GLU A 30 -0.94 -3.27 -19.74
CA GLU A 30 -0.91 -3.55 -18.31
C GLU A 30 0.13 -2.65 -17.61
N ALA A 31 -0.24 -2.15 -16.42
CA ALA A 31 0.61 -1.27 -15.63
C ALA A 31 1.83 -2.00 -15.09
N SER A 32 2.96 -1.29 -14.98
CA SER A 32 4.13 -1.79 -14.28
C SER A 32 4.15 -1.40 -12.81
N ALA A 33 5.06 -2.00 -12.03
CA ALA A 33 5.31 -1.59 -10.66
C ALA A 33 5.66 -0.09 -10.56
N THR A 34 6.45 0.42 -11.51
CA THR A 34 6.79 1.86 -11.57
C THR A 34 5.55 2.73 -11.72
N ASP A 35 4.58 2.32 -12.55
CA ASP A 35 3.33 3.06 -12.72
C ASP A 35 2.57 3.15 -11.39
N PHE A 36 2.47 2.05 -10.66
CA PHE A 36 1.80 2.04 -9.35
C PHE A 36 2.52 2.93 -8.34
N LEU A 37 3.85 2.83 -8.24
CA LEU A 37 4.67 3.63 -7.33
C LEU A 37 4.53 5.14 -7.57
N VAL A 38 4.41 5.55 -8.82
CA VAL A 38 4.33 6.97 -9.18
C VAL A 38 2.89 7.50 -9.07
N VAL A 39 1.89 6.70 -9.46
CA VAL A 39 0.52 7.18 -9.65
C VAL A 39 -0.38 6.90 -8.45
N ASP A 40 -0.29 5.71 -7.86
CA ASP A 40 -1.25 5.24 -6.84
C ASP A 40 -0.67 5.28 -5.41
N LEU A 41 0.62 4.93 -5.24
CA LEU A 41 1.26 4.92 -3.93
C LEU A 41 1.18 6.25 -3.16
N PRO A 42 1.30 7.45 -3.77
CA PRO A 42 1.20 8.70 -3.02
C PRO A 42 -0.13 8.87 -2.27
N ALA A 43 -1.25 8.42 -2.85
CA ALA A 43 -2.55 8.48 -2.20
C ALA A 43 -2.68 7.45 -1.08
N VAL A 44 -2.07 6.27 -1.24
CA VAL A 44 -1.98 5.26 -0.19
C VAL A 44 -1.19 5.80 1.00
N VAL A 45 0.00 6.35 0.75
CA VAL A 45 0.85 6.96 1.78
C VAL A 45 0.11 8.05 2.53
N GLU A 46 -0.62 8.92 1.83
CA GLU A 46 -1.42 9.96 2.45
C GLU A 46 -2.45 9.38 3.41
N ARG A 47 -3.22 8.36 2.97
CA ARG A 47 -4.27 7.74 3.76
C ARG A 47 -3.73 7.06 5.03
N PHE A 48 -2.60 6.36 4.93
CA PHE A 48 -1.93 5.79 6.11
C PHE A 48 -1.36 6.88 7.04
N ALA A 49 -0.89 8.01 6.49
CA ALA A 49 -0.33 9.10 7.28
C ALA A 49 -1.41 9.84 8.08
N THR A 50 -2.59 10.05 7.53
CA THR A 50 -3.65 10.88 8.14
C THR A 50 -4.64 10.08 8.97
N ASP A 51 -4.96 8.87 8.53
CA ASP A 51 -6.17 8.17 8.99
C ASP A 51 -5.91 6.70 9.38
N PHE A 52 -4.67 6.39 9.78
CA PHE A 52 -4.25 5.03 10.15
C PHE A 52 -5.26 4.31 11.08
N ASP A 53 -5.69 4.99 12.14
CA ASP A 53 -6.56 4.42 13.18
C ASP A 53 -7.98 4.11 12.67
N GLU A 54 -8.37 4.68 11.53
CA GLU A 54 -9.67 4.46 10.89
C GLU A 54 -9.63 3.35 9.82
N LEU A 55 -8.43 2.87 9.47
CA LEU A 55 -8.28 1.78 8.51
C LEU A 55 -8.76 0.46 9.12
N ALA A 56 -9.14 -0.48 8.25
CA ALA A 56 -9.54 -1.80 8.70
C ALA A 56 -8.36 -2.53 9.38
N GLU A 57 -8.62 -3.30 10.42
CA GLU A 57 -7.61 -4.21 10.97
C GLU A 57 -7.36 -5.33 9.97
N ALA A 58 -6.10 -5.54 9.61
CA ALA A 58 -5.73 -6.63 8.70
C ALA A 58 -5.79 -7.99 9.41
N VAL A 59 -5.56 -7.98 10.73
CA VAL A 59 -5.67 -9.13 11.62
C VAL A 59 -6.60 -8.73 12.74
N ASP A 60 -7.67 -9.51 12.93
CA ASP A 60 -8.71 -9.24 13.92
C ASP A 60 -8.11 -9.09 15.33
N GLY A 61 -8.34 -7.93 15.96
CA GLY A 61 -7.85 -7.62 17.29
C GLY A 61 -6.40 -7.14 17.36
N VAL A 62 -5.75 -6.90 16.21
CA VAL A 62 -4.37 -6.36 16.15
C VAL A 62 -4.41 -4.96 15.54
N ALA A 63 -4.65 -3.97 16.39
CA ALA A 63 -4.85 -2.58 16.00
C ALA A 63 -3.64 -1.93 15.32
N GLU A 64 -2.43 -2.48 15.54
CA GLU A 64 -1.17 -2.06 14.95
C GLU A 64 -1.04 -2.50 13.48
N VAL A 65 -1.81 -3.50 13.03
CA VAL A 65 -1.77 -3.97 11.65
C VAL A 65 -3.05 -3.55 10.93
N ARG A 66 -2.91 -2.55 10.06
CA ARG A 66 -4.01 -1.95 9.31
C ARG A 66 -3.92 -2.29 7.84
N MET A 67 -5.06 -2.34 7.16
CA MET A 67 -5.16 -2.57 5.73
C MET A 67 -6.01 -1.48 5.06
N LEU A 68 -5.55 -1.04 3.90
CA LEU A 68 -6.30 -0.23 2.96
C LEU A 68 -6.65 -1.08 1.74
N VAL A 69 -7.94 -1.32 1.50
CA VAL A 69 -8.45 -1.89 0.26
C VAL A 69 -9.04 -0.77 -0.58
N ASN A 70 -8.60 -0.61 -1.82
CA ASN A 70 -9.11 0.45 -2.69
C ASN A 70 -8.97 0.11 -4.18
N THR A 71 -9.59 0.92 -5.03
CA THR A 71 -9.35 0.93 -6.48
C THR A 71 -8.13 1.80 -6.80
N GLY A 72 -7.31 1.36 -7.75
CA GLY A 72 -6.19 2.15 -8.28
C GLY A 72 -6.57 2.95 -9.51
N ARG A 73 -5.68 3.85 -9.92
CA ARG A 73 -5.76 4.53 -11.22
C ARG A 73 -5.12 3.69 -12.31
N VAL A 74 -4.07 2.93 -11.97
CA VAL A 74 -3.35 2.08 -12.95
C VAL A 74 -3.66 0.59 -12.78
N VAL A 75 -4.23 0.19 -11.65
CA VAL A 75 -4.69 -1.17 -11.37
C VAL A 75 -6.17 -1.18 -10.98
N ARG A 76 -6.88 -2.28 -11.25
CA ARG A 76 -8.32 -2.38 -10.98
C ARG A 76 -8.64 -2.21 -9.49
N ALA A 77 -7.94 -2.96 -8.65
CA ALA A 77 -8.05 -2.92 -7.21
C ALA A 77 -6.73 -3.34 -6.56
N PHE A 78 -6.54 -2.97 -5.30
CA PHE A 78 -5.39 -3.37 -4.51
C PHE A 78 -5.71 -3.37 -3.02
N ALA A 79 -4.91 -4.09 -2.25
CA ALA A 79 -4.83 -4.03 -0.81
C ALA A 79 -3.39 -3.71 -0.38
N VAL A 80 -3.22 -2.74 0.52
CA VAL A 80 -1.92 -2.42 1.14
C VAL A 80 -2.00 -2.63 2.63
N PHE A 81 -0.97 -3.24 3.19
CA PHE A 81 -0.86 -3.55 4.61
C PHE A 81 0.16 -2.63 5.27
N GLY A 82 -0.22 -2.01 6.39
CA GLY A 82 0.64 -1.14 7.19
C GLY A 82 0.76 -1.64 8.62
N LEU A 83 1.97 -1.53 9.17
CA LEU A 83 2.30 -1.84 10.56
C LEU A 83 2.67 -0.55 11.29
N LEU A 84 2.01 -0.26 12.41
CA LEU A 84 2.46 0.77 13.34
C LEU A 84 3.67 0.24 14.12
N VAL A 85 4.78 0.97 14.07
CA VAL A 85 6.00 0.63 14.81
C VAL A 85 6.18 1.51 16.05
N ASP A 86 7.06 1.10 16.96
CA ASP A 86 7.22 1.71 18.29
C ASP A 86 7.53 3.22 18.28
N ASP A 87 8.14 3.74 17.21
CA ASP A 87 8.44 5.17 17.05
C ASP A 87 7.23 6.01 16.58
N GLY A 88 6.06 5.37 16.41
CA GLY A 88 4.82 5.98 15.96
C GLY A 88 4.71 6.16 14.44
N SER A 89 5.72 5.72 13.68
CA SER A 89 5.64 5.66 12.21
C SER A 89 4.88 4.42 11.73
N VAL A 90 4.43 4.47 10.48
CA VAL A 90 3.78 3.35 9.80
C VAL A 90 4.72 2.80 8.75
N GLU A 91 4.93 1.50 8.76
CA GLU A 91 5.65 0.79 7.71
C GLU A 91 4.66 0.06 6.80
N LEU A 92 4.69 0.35 5.50
CA LEU A 92 3.93 -0.42 4.51
C LEU A 92 4.69 -1.74 4.28
N ILE A 93 4.14 -2.82 4.82
CA ILE A 93 4.79 -4.13 4.91
C ILE A 93 4.38 -5.07 3.77
N GLY A 94 3.36 -4.72 2.99
CA GLY A 94 3.02 -5.48 1.81
C GLY A 94 1.90 -4.93 0.95
N VAL A 95 1.73 -5.54 -0.22
CA VAL A 95 0.72 -5.17 -1.22
C VAL A 95 0.23 -6.38 -2.00
N GLU A 96 -1.08 -6.41 -2.24
CA GLU A 96 -1.76 -7.35 -3.13
C GLU A 96 -2.51 -6.54 -4.19
N VAL A 97 -2.31 -6.88 -5.46
CA VAL A 97 -2.91 -6.21 -6.61
C VAL A 97 -3.85 -7.17 -7.32
N ASP A 98 -5.03 -6.67 -7.65
CA ASP A 98 -6.00 -7.40 -8.45
C ASP A 98 -5.56 -7.37 -9.93
N THR A 99 -5.14 -8.54 -10.43
CA THR A 99 -4.57 -8.71 -11.78
C THR A 99 -5.54 -9.36 -12.77
N ASP A 100 -6.79 -9.58 -12.36
CA ASP A 100 -7.87 -10.19 -13.18
C ASP A 100 -8.85 -9.15 -13.76
#